data_AF-A0AAE1F2R5-F1
#
_entry.id   AF-A0AAE1F2R5-F1
#
_cell.length_a   1.000
_cell.length_b   1.000
_cell.length_c   1.000
_cell.angle_alpha   90.00
_cell.angle_beta   90.00
_cell.angle_gamma   90.00
#
_symmetry.space_group_name_H-M   'P 1'
#
loop_
_entity.id
_entity.type
_entity.pdbx_description
1 polymer ?
#
loop_
_entity_poly.entity_id
_entity_poly.type
_entity_poly.pdbx_seq_one_letter_code
_entity_poly.pdbx_strand_id
1 'polypeptide(L)'
;MGGGYVCTLSPEMIQRAKDEINEDPDRRQQDIEHIRDWLKHQPHIKARMDDWTILRFLRGCKFSLERTKEKLDMFYTCKTLCPEWYKNRDPQDKKLRSILELGAFLPLPGYDSEGRKVIIIRTATHDANTTPMDVVFKATHLIGDVLADEDEQSSVTGLVQVLDLHGVTAAHGLQMSPALVKKAMIIWQVRIR
;
A
#
# COMPACT_ATOMS: atom_id res chain seq x y z
N MET A 1 -5.24 0.24 -24.13
CA MET A 1 -6.70 0.39 -24.05
C MET A 1 -7.12 -0.24 -22.73
N GLY A 2 -7.31 0.58 -21.70
CA GLY A 2 -7.55 0.11 -20.34
C GLY A 2 -8.94 -0.50 -20.25
N GLY A 3 -9.03 -1.78 -19.86
CA GLY A 3 -10.30 -2.38 -19.51
C GLY A 3 -10.88 -1.60 -18.32
N GLY A 4 -12.16 -1.24 -18.42
CA GLY A 4 -12.86 -0.56 -17.33
C GLY A 4 -12.81 -1.39 -16.04
N TYR A 5 -12.87 -0.72 -14.91
CA TYR A 5 -12.94 -1.39 -13.62
C TYR A 5 -14.17 -2.32 -13.53
N VAL A 6 -13.94 -3.57 -13.13
CA VAL A 6 -14.99 -4.57 -12.88
C VAL A 6 -15.04 -4.84 -11.38
N CYS A 7 -16.18 -4.54 -10.76
CA CYS A 7 -16.38 -4.73 -9.33
C CYS A 7 -16.54 -6.22 -9.00
N THR A 8 -15.69 -6.74 -8.12
CA THR A 8 -15.74 -8.13 -7.60
C THR A 8 -16.21 -8.23 -6.15
N LEU A 9 -16.51 -7.08 -5.52
CA LEU A 9 -17.03 -7.00 -4.16
C LEU A 9 -18.38 -7.69 -4.00
N SER A 10 -18.57 -8.36 -2.86
CA SER A 10 -19.88 -8.90 -2.47
C SER A 10 -20.91 -7.77 -2.24
N PRO A 11 -22.22 -8.06 -2.27
CA PRO A 11 -23.25 -7.07 -1.97
C PRO A 11 -23.08 -6.40 -0.60
N GLU A 12 -22.64 -7.16 0.41
CA GLU A 12 -22.32 -6.66 1.74
C GLU A 12 -21.20 -5.61 1.69
N MET A 13 -20.12 -5.90 0.96
CA MET A 13 -18.99 -4.97 0.83
C MET A 13 -19.34 -3.73 0.00
N ILE A 14 -20.21 -3.87 -1.00
CA ILE A 14 -20.73 -2.71 -1.75
C ILE A 14 -21.55 -1.81 -0.84
N GLN A 15 -22.44 -2.39 -0.02
CA GLN A 15 -23.24 -1.62 0.95
C GLN A 15 -22.32 -0.92 1.96
N ARG A 16 -21.34 -1.64 2.48
CA ARG A 16 -20.36 -1.07 3.41
C ARG A 16 -19.50 0.04 2.77
N ALA A 17 -19.13 -0.10 1.50
CA ALA A 17 -18.41 0.95 0.78
C ALA A 17 -19.25 2.24 0.66
N LYS A 18 -20.56 2.08 0.42
CA LYS A 18 -21.50 3.21 0.43
C LYS A 18 -21.57 3.87 1.81
N ASP A 19 -21.71 3.09 2.86
CA ASP A 19 -21.98 3.59 4.21
C ASP A 19 -20.72 4.17 4.91
N GLU A 20 -19.54 3.57 4.72
CA GLU A 20 -18.33 3.92 5.49
C GLU A 20 -17.36 4.85 4.75
N ILE A 21 -17.35 4.78 3.41
CA ILE A 21 -16.41 5.51 2.55
C ILE A 21 -17.10 6.35 1.46
N ASN A 22 -18.43 6.46 1.50
CA ASN A 22 -19.24 7.28 0.58
C ASN A 22 -19.10 6.90 -0.89
N GLU A 23 -18.84 5.62 -1.19
CA GLU A 23 -18.79 5.15 -2.56
C GLU A 23 -20.18 5.09 -3.17
N ASP A 24 -20.42 5.89 -4.20
CA ASP A 24 -21.63 5.87 -5.01
C ASP A 24 -21.32 5.25 -6.39
N PRO A 25 -21.85 4.05 -6.71
CA PRO A 25 -21.61 3.41 -8.00
C PRO A 25 -21.96 4.28 -9.21
N ASP A 26 -22.98 5.15 -9.09
CA ASP A 26 -23.43 6.00 -10.20
C ASP A 26 -22.46 7.16 -10.46
N ARG A 27 -21.70 7.57 -9.45
CA ARG A 27 -20.71 8.67 -9.54
C ARG A 27 -19.27 8.19 -9.65
N ARG A 28 -19.01 6.92 -9.38
CA ARG A 28 -17.68 6.31 -9.36
C ARG A 28 -16.86 6.65 -10.60
N GLN A 29 -17.43 6.46 -11.79
CA GLN A 29 -16.71 6.67 -13.04
C GLN A 29 -16.38 8.16 -13.26
N GLN A 30 -17.31 9.06 -12.92
CA GLN A 30 -17.10 10.50 -13.01
C GLN A 30 -15.98 10.96 -12.07
N ASP A 31 -15.96 10.48 -10.82
CA ASP A 31 -14.92 10.84 -9.85
C ASP A 31 -13.53 10.30 -10.27
N ILE A 32 -13.48 9.10 -10.86
CA ILE A 32 -12.25 8.55 -11.46
C ILE A 32 -11.74 9.44 -12.59
N GLU A 33 -12.63 9.87 -13.49
CA GLU A 33 -12.29 10.75 -14.61
C GLU A 33 -11.80 12.12 -14.13
N HIS A 34 -12.42 12.68 -13.09
CA HIS A 34 -11.98 13.94 -12.49
C HIS A 34 -10.54 13.86 -11.96
N ILE A 35 -10.20 12.80 -11.24
CA ILE A 35 -8.82 12.59 -10.74
C ILE A 35 -7.85 12.33 -11.90
N ARG A 36 -8.26 11.56 -12.91
CA ARG A 36 -7.45 11.31 -14.10
C ARG A 36 -7.13 12.61 -14.84
N ASP A 37 -8.11 13.47 -15.03
CA ASP A 37 -7.93 14.76 -15.69
C ASP A 37 -7.04 15.69 -14.87
N TRP A 38 -7.21 15.71 -13.55
CA TRP A 38 -6.27 16.43 -12.69
C TRP A 38 -4.82 15.91 -12.84
N LEU A 39 -4.60 14.59 -12.85
CA LEU A 39 -3.27 13.97 -13.01
C LEU A 39 -2.59 14.37 -14.33
N LYS A 40 -3.34 14.52 -15.44
CA LYS A 40 -2.79 14.98 -16.73
C LYS A 40 -2.16 16.37 -16.64
N HIS A 41 -2.59 17.19 -15.68
CA HIS A 41 -2.06 18.54 -15.45
C HIS A 41 -0.93 18.59 -14.41
N GLN A 42 -0.49 17.45 -13.87
CA GLN A 42 0.60 17.36 -12.89
C GLN A 42 1.87 16.75 -13.52
N PRO A 43 2.71 17.53 -14.22
CA PRO A 43 3.86 17.00 -14.97
C PRO A 43 4.94 16.32 -14.11
N HIS A 44 4.98 16.62 -12.80
CA HIS A 44 5.89 15.99 -11.85
C HIS A 44 5.42 14.59 -11.40
N ILE A 45 4.15 14.25 -11.59
CA ILE A 45 3.56 12.97 -11.16
C ILE A 45 3.56 11.98 -12.33
N LYS A 46 4.41 10.94 -12.24
CA LYS A 46 4.41 9.82 -13.19
C LYS A 46 3.51 8.69 -12.69
N ALA A 47 2.20 8.88 -12.80
CA ALA A 47 1.20 7.96 -12.27
C ALA A 47 0.70 6.91 -13.29
N ARG A 48 0.33 5.73 -12.77
CA ARG A 48 -0.62 4.84 -13.44
C ARG A 48 -2.02 5.47 -13.35
N MET A 49 -2.72 5.57 -14.48
CA MET A 49 -4.02 6.25 -14.61
C MET A 49 -5.18 5.31 -14.97
N ASP A 50 -4.98 3.99 -14.80
CA ASP A 50 -6.06 3.01 -14.91
C ASP A 50 -7.12 3.21 -13.83
N ASP A 51 -8.37 2.82 -14.12
CA ASP A 51 -9.52 3.02 -13.24
C ASP A 51 -9.27 2.47 -11.84
N TRP A 52 -8.75 1.24 -11.76
CA TRP A 52 -8.50 0.57 -10.50
C TRP A 52 -7.49 1.33 -9.63
N THR A 53 -6.37 1.74 -10.24
CA THR A 53 -5.36 2.53 -9.54
C THR A 53 -5.94 3.79 -8.94
N ILE A 54 -6.77 4.53 -9.67
CA ILE A 54 -7.38 5.78 -9.16
C ILE A 54 -8.44 5.45 -8.09
N LEU A 55 -9.28 4.44 -8.34
CA LEU A 55 -10.37 4.04 -7.47
C LEU A 55 -9.89 3.67 -6.05
N ARG A 56 -8.78 2.93 -5.91
CA ARG A 56 -8.25 2.60 -4.58
C ARG A 56 -7.82 3.84 -3.78
N PHE A 57 -7.34 4.90 -4.45
CA PHE A 57 -7.01 6.15 -3.76
C PHE A 57 -8.28 6.89 -3.34
N LEU A 58 -9.30 6.94 -4.21
CA LEU A 58 -10.62 7.49 -3.87
C LEU A 58 -11.21 6.79 -2.65
N ARG A 59 -11.25 5.45 -2.66
CA ARG A 59 -11.73 4.63 -1.53
C ARG A 59 -10.96 4.91 -0.24
N GLY A 60 -9.64 4.90 -0.32
CA GLY A 60 -8.75 5.22 0.81
C GLY A 60 -8.82 6.68 1.29
N CYS A 61 -9.55 7.55 0.60
CA CYS A 61 -9.84 8.94 0.95
C CYS A 61 -11.33 9.21 1.18
N LYS A 62 -12.15 8.15 1.28
CA LYS A 62 -13.62 8.23 1.44
C LYS A 62 -14.31 9.09 0.36
N PHE A 63 -13.85 8.92 -0.89
CA PHE A 63 -14.32 9.64 -2.07
C PHE A 63 -14.17 11.18 -2.01
N SER A 64 -13.35 11.69 -1.09
CA SER A 64 -12.97 13.11 -1.11
C SER A 64 -11.93 13.36 -2.20
N LEU A 65 -12.34 14.11 -3.24
CA LEU A 65 -11.48 14.42 -4.39
C LEU A 65 -10.21 15.19 -3.98
N GLU A 66 -10.33 16.21 -3.14
CA GLU A 66 -9.16 17.01 -2.69
C GLU A 66 -8.17 16.15 -1.88
N ARG A 67 -8.68 15.38 -0.92
CA ARG A 67 -7.86 14.43 -0.14
C ARG A 67 -7.18 13.38 -1.04
N THR A 68 -7.85 12.97 -2.11
CA THR A 68 -7.30 12.03 -3.10
C THR A 68 -6.13 12.63 -3.86
N LYS A 69 -6.25 13.89 -4.30
CA LYS A 69 -5.16 14.63 -4.97
C LYS A 69 -3.94 14.77 -4.07
N GLU A 70 -4.15 15.21 -2.82
CA GLU A 70 -3.08 15.34 -1.82
C GLU A 70 -2.37 14.01 -1.56
N LYS A 71 -3.16 12.92 -1.38
CA LYS A 71 -2.61 11.59 -1.13
C LYS A 71 -1.83 11.04 -2.33
N LEU A 72 -2.32 11.26 -3.55
CA LEU A 72 -1.61 10.87 -4.77
C LEU A 72 -0.27 11.63 -4.90
N ASP A 73 -0.29 12.95 -4.75
CA ASP A 73 0.93 13.77 -4.82
C ASP A 73 1.97 13.31 -3.78
N MET A 74 1.53 13.14 -2.53
CA MET A 74 2.39 12.65 -1.45
C MET A 74 2.91 11.24 -1.72
N PHE A 75 2.08 10.32 -2.23
CA PHE A 75 2.48 8.95 -2.54
C PHE A 75 3.63 8.92 -3.56
N TYR A 76 3.51 9.65 -4.68
CA TYR A 76 4.56 9.70 -5.69
C TYR A 76 5.79 10.49 -5.25
N THR A 77 5.61 11.53 -4.42
CA THR A 77 6.71 12.23 -3.76
C THR A 77 7.50 11.29 -2.85
N CYS A 78 6.83 10.51 -2.00
CA CYS A 78 7.47 9.53 -1.12
C CYS A 78 8.23 8.45 -1.89
N LYS A 79 7.66 7.94 -3.00
CA LYS A 79 8.36 6.98 -3.87
C LYS A 79 9.65 7.56 -4.47
N THR A 80 9.67 8.87 -4.73
CA THR A 80 10.86 9.58 -5.22
C THR A 80 11.90 9.82 -4.13
N LEU A 81 11.47 10.14 -2.91
CA LEU A 81 12.34 10.41 -1.76
C LEU A 81 12.93 9.16 -1.10
N CYS A 82 12.37 7.97 -1.36
CA CYS A 82 12.83 6.70 -0.80
C CYS A 82 13.26 5.72 -1.91
N PRO A 83 14.22 6.08 -2.78
CA PRO A 83 14.63 5.24 -3.91
C PRO A 83 15.18 3.88 -3.46
N GLU A 84 15.76 3.79 -2.26
CA GLU A 84 16.23 2.54 -1.67
C GLU A 84 15.11 1.51 -1.44
N TRP A 85 13.85 1.95 -1.33
CA TRP A 85 12.68 1.08 -1.22
C TRP A 85 11.95 0.90 -2.55
N TYR A 86 11.91 1.92 -3.42
CA TYR A 86 11.05 1.93 -4.61
C TYR A 86 11.76 1.80 -5.97
N LYS A 87 13.10 1.88 -6.04
CA LYS A 87 13.89 1.65 -7.27
C LYS A 87 14.57 0.28 -7.25
N ASN A 88 14.86 -0.25 -8.45
CA ASN A 88 15.56 -1.51 -8.68
C ASN A 88 14.94 -2.67 -7.88
N ARG A 89 13.66 -2.95 -8.17
CA ARG A 89 12.83 -3.94 -7.46
C ARG A 89 12.60 -5.19 -8.30
N ASP A 90 13.66 -5.73 -8.90
CA ASP A 90 13.57 -7.00 -9.61
C ASP A 90 13.39 -8.15 -8.61
N PRO A 91 12.24 -8.85 -8.59
CA PRO A 91 12.03 -9.97 -7.68
C PRO A 91 12.98 -11.15 -7.94
N GLN A 92 13.65 -11.20 -9.09
CA GLN A 92 14.68 -12.21 -9.41
C GLN A 92 16.09 -11.79 -8.99
N ASP A 93 16.29 -10.56 -8.52
CA ASP A 93 17.56 -10.18 -7.89
C ASP A 93 17.83 -11.10 -6.69
N LYS A 94 19.04 -11.66 -6.62
CA LYS A 94 19.38 -12.69 -5.63
C LYS A 94 19.17 -12.22 -4.19
N LYS A 95 19.51 -10.96 -3.89
CA LYS A 95 19.41 -10.41 -2.54
C LYS A 95 17.96 -10.12 -2.17
N LEU A 96 17.17 -9.59 -3.11
CA LEU A 96 15.76 -9.35 -2.86
C LEU A 96 14.99 -10.67 -2.72
N ARG A 97 15.27 -11.62 -3.61
CA ARG A 97 14.68 -12.95 -3.61
C ARG A 97 14.92 -13.70 -2.30
N SER A 98 16.15 -13.66 -1.77
CA SER A 98 16.45 -14.30 -0.49
C SER A 98 15.60 -13.73 0.65
N ILE A 99 15.30 -12.43 0.64
CA ILE A 99 14.45 -11.81 1.67
C ILE A 99 12.97 -12.16 1.47
N LEU A 100 12.49 -12.23 0.23
CA LEU A 100 11.13 -12.67 -0.07
C LEU A 100 10.89 -14.12 0.42
N GLU A 101 11.87 -15.00 0.22
CA GLU A 101 11.80 -16.40 0.63
C GLU A 101 11.81 -16.60 2.17
N LEU A 102 12.27 -15.61 2.95
CA LEU A 102 12.20 -15.65 4.42
C LEU A 102 10.75 -15.51 4.96
N GLY A 103 9.83 -14.97 4.14
CA GLY A 103 8.45 -14.74 4.56
C GLY A 103 8.33 -13.68 5.67
N ALA A 104 9.03 -12.56 5.54
CA ALA A 104 8.98 -11.47 6.51
C ALA A 104 7.63 -10.72 6.53
N PHE A 105 6.89 -10.74 5.42
CA PHE A 105 5.61 -10.06 5.26
C PHE A 105 4.64 -11.00 4.52
N LEU A 106 3.58 -11.43 5.22
CA LEU A 106 2.72 -12.53 4.78
C LEU A 106 1.25 -12.09 4.83
N PRO A 107 0.67 -11.63 3.71
CA PRO A 107 -0.77 -11.49 3.58
C PRO A 107 -1.42 -12.87 3.69
N LEU A 108 -2.36 -13.03 4.62
CA LEU A 108 -3.05 -14.31 4.80
C LEU A 108 -4.17 -14.49 3.76
N PRO A 109 -4.53 -15.75 3.44
CA PRO A 109 -5.74 -16.05 2.69
C PRO A 109 -6.98 -15.56 3.42
N GLY A 110 -7.97 -15.05 2.67
CA GLY A 110 -9.22 -14.55 3.22
C GLY A 110 -9.06 -13.24 4.00
N TYR A 111 -9.99 -13.04 4.94
CA TYR A 111 -10.18 -11.81 5.71
C TYR A 111 -10.55 -12.15 7.15
N ASP A 112 -10.37 -11.20 8.08
CA ASP A 112 -10.88 -11.35 9.45
C ASP A 112 -12.40 -11.22 9.53
N SER A 113 -12.95 -11.32 10.73
CA SER A 113 -14.40 -11.18 10.99
C SER A 113 -14.97 -9.80 10.65
N GLU A 114 -14.10 -8.79 10.48
CA GLU A 114 -14.48 -7.44 10.04
C GLU A 114 -14.18 -7.24 8.55
N GLY A 115 -13.88 -8.29 7.79
CA GLY A 115 -13.60 -8.22 6.36
C GLY A 115 -12.27 -7.52 6.03
N ARG A 116 -11.38 -7.30 7.00
CA ARG A 116 -10.07 -6.64 6.79
C ARG A 116 -9.03 -7.66 6.36
N LYS A 117 -8.08 -7.22 5.53
CA LYS A 117 -6.96 -8.07 5.11
C LYS A 117 -5.98 -8.27 6.26
N VAL A 118 -5.71 -9.52 6.64
CA VAL A 118 -4.75 -9.83 7.72
C VAL A 118 -3.36 -10.03 7.14
N ILE A 119 -2.37 -9.39 7.74
CA ILE A 119 -0.96 -9.48 7.36
C ILE A 119 -0.13 -9.84 8.58
N ILE A 120 0.64 -10.93 8.51
CA ILE A 120 1.64 -11.25 9.54
C ILE A 120 2.98 -10.65 9.12
N ILE A 121 3.60 -9.89 10.03
CA ILE A 121 4.95 -9.34 9.88
C ILE A 121 5.87 -10.05 10.85
N ARG A 122 6.77 -10.88 10.34
CA ARG A 122 7.75 -11.63 11.12
C ARG A 122 9.06 -10.85 11.21
N THR A 123 9.18 -10.05 12.27
CA THR A 123 10.15 -8.96 12.35
C THR A 123 11.61 -9.39 12.43
N ALA A 124 11.89 -10.59 12.96
CA ALA A 124 13.25 -11.11 13.17
C ALA A 124 13.62 -12.29 12.24
N THR A 125 13.05 -12.33 11.04
CA THR A 125 13.33 -13.38 10.05
C THR A 125 14.67 -13.23 9.36
N HIS A 126 15.25 -12.04 9.34
CA HIS A 126 16.55 -11.74 8.76
C HIS A 126 17.61 -11.60 9.85
N ASP A 127 18.88 -11.84 9.50
CA ASP A 127 19.98 -11.53 10.40
C ASP A 127 20.29 -10.01 10.36
N ALA A 128 19.97 -9.33 11.45
CA ALA A 128 20.19 -7.89 11.61
C ALA A 128 21.67 -7.46 11.67
N ASN A 129 22.64 -8.38 11.65
CA ASN A 129 24.06 -8.00 11.54
C ASN A 129 24.54 -7.95 10.10
N THR A 130 23.89 -8.71 9.22
CA THR A 130 24.33 -8.91 7.82
C THR A 130 23.34 -8.36 6.79
N THR A 131 22.07 -8.19 7.18
CA THR A 131 21.00 -7.70 6.31
C THR A 131 20.48 -6.35 6.80
N PRO A 132 20.61 -5.28 5.98
CA PRO A 132 20.02 -3.99 6.29
C PRO A 132 18.50 -3.99 6.18
N MET A 133 17.85 -3.25 7.08
CA MET A 133 16.39 -3.14 7.18
C MET A 133 15.77 -2.54 5.92
N ASP A 134 16.50 -1.68 5.19
CA ASP A 134 16.04 -1.15 3.90
C ASP A 134 15.75 -2.23 2.86
N VAL A 135 16.48 -3.34 2.90
CA VAL A 135 16.27 -4.49 1.99
C VAL A 135 14.98 -5.21 2.37
N VAL A 136 14.73 -5.34 3.66
CA VAL A 136 13.48 -5.90 4.20
C VAL A 136 12.30 -5.00 3.85
N PHE A 137 12.40 -3.69 4.07
CA PHE A 137 11.37 -2.74 3.66
C PHE A 137 11.11 -2.75 2.16
N LYS A 138 12.16 -2.84 1.33
CA LYS A 138 11.98 -2.98 -0.11
C LYS A 138 11.14 -4.22 -0.46
N ALA A 139 11.43 -5.36 0.17
CA ALA A 139 10.67 -6.59 -0.03
C ALA A 139 9.21 -6.45 0.45
N THR A 140 8.98 -5.87 1.63
CA THR A 140 7.61 -5.67 2.15
C THR A 140 6.79 -4.73 1.29
N HIS A 141 7.39 -3.65 0.77
CA HIS A 141 6.69 -2.71 -0.12
C HIS A 141 6.44 -3.31 -1.51
N LEU A 142 7.28 -4.24 -1.98
CA LEU A 142 7.00 -4.97 -3.21
C LEU A 142 5.75 -5.84 -3.06
N ILE A 143 5.67 -6.62 -1.98
CA ILE A 143 4.48 -7.44 -1.69
C ILE A 143 3.26 -6.55 -1.44
N GLY A 144 3.42 -5.42 -0.77
CA GLY A 144 2.35 -4.44 -0.55
C GLY A 144 1.82 -3.82 -1.83
N ASP A 145 2.67 -3.49 -2.81
CA ASP A 145 2.25 -3.00 -4.13
C ASP A 145 1.42 -4.07 -4.87
N VAL A 146 1.82 -5.35 -4.82
CA VAL A 146 1.05 -6.47 -5.41
C VAL A 146 -0.29 -6.65 -4.70
N LEU A 147 -0.29 -6.67 -3.37
CA LEU A 147 -1.50 -6.80 -2.57
C LEU A 147 -2.51 -5.68 -2.89
N ALA A 148 -2.04 -4.44 -3.03
CA ALA A 148 -2.88 -3.30 -3.38
C ALA A 148 -3.41 -3.33 -4.83
N ASP A 149 -2.76 -4.08 -5.72
CA ASP A 149 -3.22 -4.31 -7.08
C ASP A 149 -4.23 -5.47 -7.15
N GLU A 150 -4.08 -6.51 -6.33
CA GLU A 150 -4.88 -7.74 -6.42
C GLU A 150 -6.06 -7.82 -5.44
N ASP A 151 -5.97 -7.22 -4.24
CA ASP A 151 -6.96 -7.39 -3.19
C ASP A 151 -7.95 -6.21 -3.14
N GLU A 152 -9.06 -6.38 -3.85
CA GLU A 152 -10.06 -5.33 -3.98
C GLU A 152 -10.70 -4.94 -2.63
N GLN A 153 -11.10 -5.92 -1.82
CA GLN A 153 -11.85 -5.68 -0.58
C GLN A 153 -11.04 -4.86 0.44
N SER A 154 -9.72 -5.05 0.50
CA SER A 154 -8.85 -4.25 1.37
C SER A 154 -8.90 -2.75 1.09
N SER A 155 -9.30 -2.33 -0.12
CA SER A 155 -9.50 -0.91 -0.44
C SER A 155 -10.72 -0.30 0.27
N VAL A 156 -11.68 -1.14 0.69
CA VAL A 156 -12.89 -0.72 1.42
C VAL A 156 -12.68 -0.85 2.93
N THR A 157 -12.23 -2.02 3.40
CA THR A 157 -12.17 -2.36 4.83
C THR A 157 -10.81 -2.09 5.45
N GLY A 158 -9.77 -1.88 4.65
CA GLY A 158 -8.40 -1.75 5.11
C GLY A 158 -7.75 -3.08 5.49
N LEU A 159 -6.74 -2.99 6.35
CA LEU A 159 -5.89 -4.11 6.73
C LEU A 159 -5.57 -4.11 8.22
N VAL A 160 -5.20 -5.28 8.75
CA VAL A 160 -4.69 -5.48 10.10
C VAL A 160 -3.30 -6.11 9.99
N GLN A 161 -2.33 -5.51 10.68
CA GLN A 161 -0.97 -6.04 10.77
C GLN A 161 -0.75 -6.67 12.14
N VAL A 162 -0.34 -7.94 12.14
CA VAL A 162 0.09 -8.66 13.33
C VAL A 162 1.60 -8.71 13.32
N LEU A 163 2.24 -8.03 14.26
CA LEU A 163 3.69 -8.03 14.39
C LEU A 163 4.12 -9.19 15.30
N ASP A 164 4.76 -10.19 14.72
CA ASP A 164 5.46 -11.23 15.47
C ASP A 164 6.86 -10.71 15.84
N LEU A 165 7.02 -10.47 17.15
CA LEU A 165 8.26 -9.99 17.76
C LEU A 165 9.14 -11.11 18.30
N HIS A 166 8.78 -12.38 18.06
CA HIS A 166 9.62 -13.51 18.44
C HIS A 166 11.00 -13.41 17.77
N GLY A 167 12.06 -13.55 18.56
CA GLY A 167 13.44 -13.50 18.07
C GLY A 167 14.00 -12.09 17.84
N VAL A 168 13.22 -11.02 18.09
CA VAL A 168 13.74 -9.64 17.98
C VAL A 168 14.87 -9.44 18.97
N THR A 169 15.98 -8.88 18.48
CA THR A 169 17.18 -8.57 19.28
C THR A 169 17.48 -7.07 19.27
N ALA A 170 18.38 -6.63 20.15
CA ALA A 170 18.86 -5.24 20.14
C ALA A 170 19.44 -4.82 18.78
N ALA A 171 20.07 -5.74 18.04
CA ALA A 171 20.60 -5.47 16.70
C ALA A 171 19.49 -5.04 15.73
N HIS A 172 18.31 -5.70 15.77
CA HIS A 172 17.14 -5.28 14.99
C HIS A 172 16.67 -3.87 15.41
N GLY A 173 16.61 -3.61 16.71
CA GLY A 173 16.24 -2.30 17.24
C GLY A 173 17.19 -1.18 16.81
N LEU A 174 18.49 -1.44 16.75
CA LEU A 174 19.51 -0.47 16.31
C LEU A 174 19.39 -0.10 14.83
N GLN A 175 18.87 -1.01 13.99
CA GLN A 175 18.60 -0.67 12.58
C GLN A 175 17.41 0.28 12.41
N MET A 176 16.47 0.29 13.35
CA MET A 176 15.31 1.21 13.37
C MET A 176 15.71 2.61 13.86
N SER A 177 16.66 3.23 13.17
CA SER A 177 17.13 4.58 13.48
C SER A 177 15.99 5.61 13.41
N PRO A 178 16.09 6.75 14.13
CA PRO A 178 15.07 7.81 14.06
C PRO A 178 14.80 8.30 12.63
N ALA A 179 15.81 8.31 11.77
CA ALA A 179 15.66 8.68 10.36
C ALA A 179 14.81 7.66 9.59
N LEU A 180 15.04 6.36 9.81
CA LEU A 180 14.28 5.27 9.19
C LEU A 180 12.83 5.26 9.69
N VAL A 181 12.64 5.41 11.00
CA VAL A 181 11.30 5.50 11.61
C VAL A 181 10.53 6.70 11.06
N LYS A 182 11.16 7.89 10.98
CA LYS A 182 10.52 9.08 10.41
C LYS A 182 10.10 8.84 8.95
N LYS A 183 10.95 8.20 8.15
CA LYS A 183 10.66 7.85 6.76
C LYS A 183 9.47 6.90 6.65
N ALA A 184 9.47 5.83 7.44
CA ALA A 184 8.36 4.87 7.49
C ALA A 184 7.04 5.54 7.93
N MET A 185 7.10 6.41 8.95
CA MET A 185 5.94 7.17 9.42
C MET A 185 5.36 8.09 8.35
N ILE A 186 6.19 8.78 7.56
CA ILE A 186 5.69 9.64 6.46
C ILE A 186 4.93 8.81 5.41
N ILE A 187 5.40 7.60 5.12
CA ILE A 187 4.76 6.70 4.16
C ILE A 187 3.47 6.08 4.72
N TRP A 188 3.43 5.74 6.01
CA TRP A 188 2.29 5.07 6.64
C TRP A 188 1.21 6.03 7.18
N GLN A 189 1.60 7.18 7.72
CA GLN A 189 0.72 8.19 8.29
C GLN A 189 0.54 9.36 7.32
N VAL A 190 0.04 9.13 6.11
CA VAL A 190 -0.60 10.21 5.36
C VAL A 190 -1.90 10.56 6.10
N ARG A 191 -1.73 11.34 7.17
CA ARG A 191 -2.78 11.85 8.03
C ARG A 191 -3.48 12.92 7.24
N ILE A 192 -4.52 12.49 6.54
CA ILE A 192 -5.42 13.43 5.93
C ILE A 192 -6.17 14.08 7.09
N ARG A 193 -5.80 15.33 7.43
CA ARG A 193 -6.50 16.10 8.45
C ARG A 193 -7.96 16.34 8.08
#